data_AF-A0A3A8J2R8-F1
#
_entry.id   AF-A0A3A8J2R8-F1
#
_cell.length_a   1.000
_cell.length_b   1.000
_cell.length_c   1.000
_cell.angle_alpha   90.00
_cell.angle_beta   90.00
_cell.angle_gamma   90.00
#
_symmetry.space_group_name_H-M   'P 1'
#
loop_
_entity.id
_entity.type
_entity.pdbx_description
1 polymer ?
#
loop_
_entity_poly.entity_id
_entity_poly.type
_entity_poly.pdbx_seq_one_letter_code
_entity_poly.pdbx_strand_id
1 'polypeptide(L)'
;MQLGLEKHQVALECARAKLAALFPTHFALEPHYLYDAATGRVRFVPPELVTEWLRDGLFHLLLGALVPDVVLHASGEPSRVQAVFDFKFPCPSGNPLQWGQHPHHGAPQGELYEQALGIKRARLVAPGYGVQ
;
A
#
# COMPACT_ATOMS: atom_id res chain seq x y z
N MET A 1 -2.92 0.03 19.22
CA MET A 1 -3.74 1.26 19.10
C MET A 1 -5.01 0.90 18.31
N GLN A 2 -6.11 0.58 18.98
CA GLN A 2 -7.33 0.01 18.35
C GLN A 2 -8.03 0.99 17.38
N LEU A 3 -8.16 2.25 17.79
CA LEU A 3 -8.81 3.30 16.98
C LEU A 3 -8.13 3.51 15.62
N GLY A 4 -6.80 3.36 15.54
CA GLY A 4 -6.07 3.47 14.27
C GLY A 4 -6.48 2.38 13.28
N LEU A 5 -6.64 1.15 13.76
CA LEU A 5 -7.07 0.01 12.95
C LEU A 5 -8.51 0.16 12.45
N GLU A 6 -9.41 0.62 13.32
CA GLU A 6 -10.82 0.85 12.95
C GLU A 6 -10.95 1.96 11.90
N LYS A 7 -10.20 3.07 12.05
CA LYS A 7 -10.16 4.14 11.05
C LYS A 7 -9.60 3.64 9.71
N HIS A 8 -8.57 2.82 9.75
CA HIS A 8 -7.97 2.20 8.57
C HIS A 8 -8.98 1.34 7.82
N GLN A 9 -9.69 0.47 8.54
CA GLN A 9 -10.71 -0.40 7.96
C GLN A 9 -11.84 0.42 7.30
N VAL A 10 -12.36 1.44 7.98
CA VAL A 10 -13.41 2.31 7.41
C VAL A 10 -12.91 3.04 6.15
N ALA A 11 -11.66 3.50 6.15
CA ALA A 11 -11.07 4.16 4.98
C ALA A 11 -10.94 3.20 3.78
N LEU A 12 -10.51 1.96 4.02
CA LEU A 12 -10.41 0.92 3.00
C LEU A 12 -11.77 0.55 2.42
N GLU A 13 -12.79 0.38 3.26
CA GLU A 13 -14.16 0.08 2.81
C GLU A 13 -14.73 1.20 1.94
N CYS A 14 -14.51 2.46 2.34
CA CYS A 14 -14.89 3.63 1.55
C CYS A 14 -14.16 3.67 0.19
N ALA A 15 -12.84 3.46 0.20
CA ALA A 15 -12.04 3.41 -1.01
C ALA A 15 -12.52 2.28 -1.94
N ARG A 16 -12.78 1.08 -1.41
CA ARG A 16 -13.33 -0.06 -2.16
C ARG A 16 -14.62 0.32 -2.87
N ALA A 17 -15.59 0.86 -2.13
CA ALA A 17 -16.91 1.18 -2.67
C ALA A 17 -16.83 2.21 -3.82
N LYS A 18 -15.99 3.24 -3.67
CA LYS A 18 -15.84 4.30 -4.68
C LYS A 18 -15.00 3.84 -5.87
N LEU A 19 -13.87 3.17 -5.64
CA LEU A 19 -12.98 2.73 -6.69
C LEU A 19 -13.55 1.57 -7.49
N ALA A 20 -14.31 0.66 -6.88
CA ALA A 20 -15.00 -0.39 -7.63
C ALA A 20 -16.02 0.17 -8.64
N ALA A 21 -16.65 1.31 -8.34
CA ALA A 21 -17.57 1.97 -9.25
C ALA A 21 -16.86 2.72 -10.39
N LEU A 22 -15.68 3.30 -10.12
CA LEU A 22 -14.94 4.14 -11.07
C LEU A 22 -13.90 3.36 -11.90
N PHE A 23 -13.28 2.36 -11.30
CA PHE A 23 -12.10 1.63 -11.80
C PHE A 23 -12.21 0.12 -11.55
N PRO A 24 -13.25 -0.58 -12.02
CA PRO A 24 -13.61 -1.92 -11.53
C PRO A 24 -12.48 -2.96 -11.51
N THR A 25 -11.56 -2.89 -12.48
CA THR A 25 -10.43 -3.82 -12.64
C THR A 25 -9.07 -3.14 -12.55
N HIS A 26 -9.00 -1.86 -12.18
CA HIS A 26 -7.79 -1.03 -12.29
C HIS A 26 -7.23 -0.57 -10.94
N PHE A 27 -7.63 -1.20 -9.84
CA PHE A 27 -7.06 -0.92 -8.52
C PHE A 27 -6.91 -2.18 -7.69
N ALA A 28 -5.99 -2.11 -6.73
CA ALA A 28 -5.85 -3.08 -5.65
C ALA A 28 -5.85 -2.35 -4.31
N LEU A 29 -6.40 -3.03 -3.29
CA LEU A 29 -6.32 -2.59 -1.91
C LEU A 29 -5.35 -3.51 -1.17
N GLU A 30 -4.43 -2.91 -0.42
CA GLU A 30 -3.38 -3.62 0.32
C GLU A 30 -2.62 -4.69 -0.52
N PRO A 31 -2.24 -4.41 -1.80
CA PRO A 31 -1.47 -5.37 -2.59
C PRO A 31 -0.08 -5.59 -1.98
N HIS A 32 0.42 -6.82 -2.09
CA HIS A 32 1.73 -7.19 -1.56
C HIS A 32 2.76 -7.24 -2.68
N TYR A 33 3.84 -6.48 -2.52
CA TYR A 33 4.98 -6.47 -3.43
C TYR A 33 6.25 -6.89 -2.72
N LEU A 34 6.89 -7.96 -3.16
CA LEU A 34 8.23 -8.30 -2.70
C LEU A 34 9.23 -7.46 -3.47
N TYR A 35 10.05 -6.71 -2.73
CA TYR A 35 11.10 -5.85 -3.29
C TYR A 35 12.47 -6.35 -2.86
N ASP A 36 13.30 -6.68 -3.85
CA ASP A 36 14.71 -6.95 -3.65
C ASP A 36 15.50 -5.65 -3.89
N ALA A 37 15.96 -5.03 -2.81
CA ALA A 37 16.70 -3.78 -2.86
C ALA A 37 18.08 -3.91 -3.53
N ALA A 38 18.68 -5.11 -3.56
CA ALA A 38 19.98 -5.33 -4.18
C ALA A 38 19.87 -5.39 -5.71
N THR A 39 18.78 -5.98 -6.24
CA THR A 39 18.56 -6.11 -7.68
C THR A 39 17.56 -5.11 -8.26
N GLY A 40 16.85 -4.37 -7.40
CA GLY A 40 15.76 -3.47 -7.76
C GLY A 40 14.52 -4.20 -8.29
N ARG A 41 14.45 -5.54 -8.17
CA ARG A 41 13.34 -6.32 -8.74
C ARG A 41 12.14 -6.29 -7.81
N VAL A 42 10.97 -6.11 -8.40
CA VAL A 42 9.67 -6.22 -7.72
C VAL A 42 8.87 -7.39 -8.25
N ARG A 43 8.23 -8.11 -7.32
CA ARG A 43 7.27 -9.15 -7.62
C ARG A 43 5.96 -8.89 -6.90
N PHE A 44 4.87 -8.78 -7.66
CA PHE A 44 3.52 -8.82 -7.09
C PHE A 44 3.21 -10.22 -6.55
N VAL A 45 2.59 -10.29 -5.38
CA VAL A 45 2.12 -11.53 -4.76
C VAL A 45 0.60 -11.58 -4.87
N PRO A 46 0.02 -12.56 -5.58
CA PRO A 46 -1.43 -12.71 -5.66
C PRO A 46 -2.07 -12.85 -4.26
N PRO A 47 -3.24 -12.24 -4.00
CA PRO A 47 -3.90 -12.30 -2.70
C PRO A 47 -4.19 -13.73 -2.21
N GLU A 48 -4.47 -14.65 -3.14
CA GLU A 48 -4.72 -16.06 -2.86
C GLU A 48 -3.47 -16.73 -2.29
N LEU A 49 -2.30 -16.40 -2.85
CA LEU A 49 -1.00 -16.91 -2.41
C LEU A 49 -0.59 -16.29 -1.07
N VAL A 50 -0.88 -15.00 -0.84
CA VAL A 50 -0.71 -14.37 0.48
C VAL A 50 -1.54 -15.13 1.51
N THR A 51 -2.81 -15.41 1.21
CA THR A 51 -3.72 -16.13 2.11
C THR A 51 -3.23 -17.55 2.41
N GLU A 52 -2.73 -18.26 1.39
CA GLU A 52 -2.12 -19.58 1.53
C GLU A 52 -0.90 -19.54 2.46
N TRP A 53 0.05 -18.65 2.20
CA TRP A 53 1.26 -18.52 3.03
C TRP A 53 0.95 -18.16 4.48
N LEU A 54 -0.01 -17.27 4.72
CA LEU A 54 -0.44 -16.93 6.08
C LEU A 54 -1.09 -18.13 6.78
N ARG A 55 -1.92 -18.91 6.09
CA ARG A 55 -2.57 -20.11 6.62
C ARG A 55 -1.53 -21.18 7.01
N ASP A 56 -0.50 -21.34 6.19
CA ASP A 56 0.54 -22.34 6.37
C ASP A 56 1.67 -21.90 7.32
N GLY A 57 1.56 -20.69 7.90
CA GLY A 57 2.56 -20.15 8.84
C GLY A 57 3.85 -19.67 8.17
N LEU A 58 3.86 -19.48 6.85
CA LEU A 58 5.00 -19.05 6.04
C LEU A 58 5.18 -17.51 6.02
N PHE A 59 5.00 -16.85 7.17
CA PHE A 59 5.07 -15.39 7.30
C PHE A 59 6.38 -14.78 6.79
N HIS A 60 7.47 -15.53 6.90
CA HIS A 60 8.81 -15.12 6.45
C HIS A 60 8.88 -14.84 4.93
N LEU A 61 7.97 -15.41 4.13
CA LEU A 61 7.90 -15.15 2.68
C LEU A 61 7.35 -13.76 2.34
N LEU A 62 6.70 -13.11 3.30
CA LEU A 62 6.17 -11.74 3.20
C LEU A 62 7.05 -10.72 3.93
N LEU A 63 8.18 -11.16 4.50
CA LEU A 63 9.10 -10.28 5.21
C LEU A 63 9.62 -9.20 4.26
N GLY A 64 9.49 -7.94 4.65
CA GLY A 64 9.93 -6.82 3.82
C GLY A 64 9.02 -6.50 2.62
N ALA A 65 7.85 -7.14 2.52
CA ALA A 65 6.86 -6.80 1.50
C ALA A 65 6.41 -5.34 1.65
N LEU A 66 6.29 -4.67 0.53
CA LEU A 66 5.70 -3.34 0.42
C LEU A 66 4.18 -3.52 0.28
N VAL A 67 3.42 -2.92 1.20
CA VAL A 67 1.96 -3.04 1.28
C VAL A 67 1.33 -1.65 1.35
N PRO A 68 1.22 -0.93 0.22
CA PRO A 68 0.46 0.32 0.16
C PRO A 68 -1.04 0.07 0.30
N ASP A 69 -1.78 1.06 0.78
CA ASP A 69 -3.22 0.88 1.02
C ASP A 69 -4.04 0.82 -0.26
N VAL A 70 -3.69 1.66 -1.25
CA VAL A 70 -4.37 1.69 -2.55
C VAL A 70 -3.34 1.85 -3.66
N VAL A 71 -3.48 1.02 -4.69
CA VAL A 71 -2.69 1.13 -5.92
C VAL A 71 -3.61 1.18 -7.12
N LEU A 72 -3.34 2.10 -8.05
CA LEU A 72 -4.00 2.14 -9.35
C LEU A 72 -3.08 1.53 -10.42
N HIS A 73 -3.66 0.72 -11.30
CA HIS A 73 -2.97 -0.03 -12.34
C HIS A 73 -3.43 0.41 -13.73
N ALA A 74 -2.49 0.57 -14.66
CA ALA A 74 -2.81 0.74 -16.06
C ALA A 74 -3.29 -0.60 -16.63
N SER A 75 -4.43 -0.58 -17.30
CA SER A 75 -5.05 -1.77 -17.93
C SER A 75 -5.31 -2.95 -16.96
N GLY A 76 -5.39 -2.69 -15.65
CA GLY A 76 -5.60 -3.72 -14.63
C GLY A 76 -4.41 -4.62 -14.31
N GLU A 77 -3.24 -4.35 -14.88
CA GLU A 77 -2.03 -5.17 -14.67
C GLU A 77 -1.30 -4.75 -13.38
N PRO A 78 -1.13 -5.64 -12.37
CA PRO A 78 -0.52 -5.27 -11.09
C PRO A 78 0.92 -4.73 -11.18
N SER A 79 1.63 -5.08 -12.26
CA SER A 79 2.99 -4.63 -12.57
C SER A 79 3.04 -3.24 -13.21
N ARG A 80 1.92 -2.72 -13.73
CA ARG A 80 1.83 -1.43 -14.41
C ARG A 80 1.24 -0.36 -13.49
N VAL A 81 1.91 -0.11 -12.38
CA VAL A 81 1.47 0.87 -11.38
C VAL A 81 1.44 2.29 -11.95
N GLN A 82 0.37 3.02 -11.68
CA GLN A 82 0.17 4.42 -12.10
C GLN A 82 0.18 5.38 -10.91
N ALA A 83 -0.39 4.95 -9.78
CA ALA A 83 -0.46 5.75 -8.56
C ALA A 83 -0.52 4.85 -7.33
N VAL A 84 0.08 5.33 -6.25
CA VAL A 84 0.10 4.67 -4.94
C VAL A 84 -0.37 5.67 -3.90
N PHE A 85 -1.28 5.23 -3.03
CA PHE A 85 -1.79 6.00 -1.92
C PHE A 85 -1.66 5.19 -0.62
N ASP A 86 -1.27 5.87 0.44
CA ASP A 86 -1.10 5.30 1.77
C ASP A 86 -1.82 6.20 2.79
N PHE A 87 -2.68 5.60 3.60
CA PHE A 87 -3.48 6.27 4.60
C PHE A 87 -2.64 6.58 5.83
N LYS A 88 -2.77 7.82 6.32
CA LYS A 88 -2.20 8.25 7.59
C LYS A 88 -3.28 8.92 8.43
N PHE A 89 -3.28 8.58 9.71
CA PHE A 89 -4.22 9.10 10.70
C PHE A 89 -3.45 9.89 11.75
N PRO A 90 -3.03 11.14 11.43
CA PRO A 90 -2.30 11.98 12.38
C PRO A 90 -3.10 12.14 13.68
N CYS A 91 -2.42 12.02 14.81
CA CYS A 91 -2.99 12.19 16.13
C CYS A 91 -2.06 13.08 16.97
N PRO A 92 -2.43 14.33 17.30
CA PRO A 92 -3.67 15.02 16.92
C PRO A 92 -3.82 15.26 15.41
N SER A 93 -5.04 15.53 14.94
CA SER A 93 -5.37 15.68 13.51
C SER A 93 -4.68 16.85 12.80
N GLY A 94 -4.11 17.80 13.55
CA GLY A 94 -3.31 18.91 13.01
C GLY A 94 -1.85 18.55 12.70
N ASN A 95 -1.40 17.34 13.05
CA ASN A 95 -0.03 16.93 12.76
C ASN A 95 0.17 16.74 11.24
N PRO A 96 1.34 17.09 10.71
CA PRO A 96 1.66 16.85 9.30
C PRO A 96 1.65 15.35 8.99
N LEU A 97 1.29 15.01 7.75
CA LEU A 97 1.42 13.65 7.25
C LEU A 97 2.90 13.37 7.01
N GLN A 98 3.37 12.23 7.53
CA GLN A 98 4.76 11.82 7.41
C GLN A 98 4.84 10.35 7.02
N TRP A 99 5.81 10.04 6.18
CA TRP A 99 6.17 8.66 5.90
C TRP A 99 6.88 8.05 7.11
N GLY A 100 6.51 6.82 7.45
CA GLY A 100 7.26 6.03 8.40
C GLY A 100 8.51 5.44 7.76
N GLN A 101 9.47 5.04 8.60
CA GLN A 101 10.59 4.22 8.17
C GLN A 101 10.11 2.78 7.93
N HIS A 102 10.51 2.18 6.82
CA HIS A 102 10.18 0.80 6.55
C HIS A 102 11.08 -0.13 7.37
N PRO A 103 10.50 -1.05 8.18
CA PRO A 103 11.25 -1.79 9.20
C PRO A 103 12.36 -2.69 8.62
N HIS A 104 12.21 -3.16 7.38
CA HIS A 104 13.17 -4.06 6.75
C HIS A 104 14.18 -3.37 5.83
N HIS A 105 13.85 -2.19 5.32
CA HIS A 105 14.64 -1.52 4.27
C HIS A 105 15.33 -0.26 4.80
N GLY A 106 14.95 0.25 5.99
CA GLY A 106 15.60 1.38 6.64
C GLY A 106 15.43 2.73 5.91
N ALA A 107 14.54 2.78 4.91
CA ALA A 107 14.23 3.97 4.13
C ALA A 107 12.77 4.40 4.36
N PRO A 108 12.43 5.68 4.11
CA PRO A 108 11.04 6.13 4.14
C PRO A 108 10.17 5.28 3.20
N GLN A 109 9.03 4.82 3.70
CA GLN A 109 8.13 3.92 2.98
C GLN A 109 7.70 4.49 1.62
N GLY A 110 7.48 5.80 1.53
CA GLY A 110 7.14 6.48 0.27
C GLY A 110 8.23 6.39 -0.80
N GLU A 111 9.50 6.55 -0.40
CA GLU A 111 10.64 6.43 -1.32
C GLU A 111 10.76 5.00 -1.86
N LEU A 112 10.51 4.00 -1.01
CA LEU A 112 10.51 2.60 -1.45
C LEU A 112 9.39 2.32 -2.44
N TYR A 113 8.19 2.85 -2.23
CA TYR A 113 7.12 2.73 -3.23
C TYR A 113 7.52 3.37 -4.56
N GLU A 114 8.10 4.56 -4.53
CA GLU A 114 8.53 5.28 -5.74
C GLU A 114 9.61 4.50 -6.51
N GLN A 115 10.63 4.02 -5.81
CA GLN A 115 11.72 3.24 -6.38
C GLN A 115 11.25 1.88 -6.90
N ALA A 116 10.55 1.12 -6.07
CA ALA A 116 10.17 -0.25 -6.36
C ALA A 116 9.10 -0.32 -7.46
N LEU A 117 8.12 0.59 -7.43
CA LEU A 117 6.98 0.56 -8.35
C LEU A 117 7.16 1.49 -9.56
N GLY A 118 8.31 2.15 -9.68
CA GLY A 118 8.66 2.99 -10.83
C GLY A 118 7.75 4.21 -11.01
N ILE A 119 7.17 4.73 -9.92
CA ILE A 119 6.30 5.90 -9.95
C ILE A 119 7.04 7.16 -9.52
N LYS A 120 6.60 8.31 -10.04
CA LYS A 120 7.22 9.60 -9.73
C LYS A 120 7.00 10.05 -8.29
N ARG A 121 5.83 9.72 -7.71
CA ARG A 121 5.46 10.17 -6.37
C ARG A 121 4.37 9.28 -5.76
N ALA A 122 4.65 8.71 -4.59
CA ALA A 122 3.65 8.10 -3.73
C ALA A 122 2.94 9.19 -2.91
N ARG A 123 1.65 9.00 -2.61
CA ARG A 123 0.83 10.04 -1.96
C ARG A 123 0.35 9.60 -0.59
N LEU A 124 0.45 10.50 0.36
CA LEU A 124 -0.20 10.33 1.66
C LEU A 124 -1.62 10.86 1.59
N VAL A 125 -2.53 10.11 2.18
CA VAL A 125 -3.93 10.49 2.29
C VAL A 125 -4.29 10.52 3.76
N ALA A 126 -4.92 11.60 4.19
CA ALA A 126 -5.56 11.67 5.50
C ALA A 126 -7.06 11.50 5.29
N PRO A 127 -7.63 10.31 5.54
CA PRO A 127 -9.07 10.12 5.41
C PRO A 127 -9.82 11.11 6.31
N GLY A 128 -10.70 11.92 5.71
CA GLY A 128 -11.39 13.04 6.36
C GLY A 128 -10.83 14.44 6.01
N TYR A 129 -9.62 14.52 5.46
CA TYR A 129 -8.95 15.80 5.14
C TYR A 129 -8.45 15.89 3.68
N GLY A 130 -8.14 14.77 3.02
CA GLY A 130 -7.78 14.73 1.60
C GLY A 130 -6.38 14.16 1.31
N VAL A 131 -5.83 14.50 0.14
CA VAL A 131 -4.57 13.97 -0.41
C VAL A 131 -3.48 15.05 -0.38
N GLN A 132 -2.24 14.68 -0.02
CA GLN A 132 -1.05 15.57 -0.07
C GLN A 132 0.05 15.05 -1.00
#